data_AF-A0A9P5W0H5-F1
#
_entry.id   AF-A0A9P5W0H5-F1
#
_cell.length_a   1.000
_cell.length_b   1.000
_cell.length_c   1.000
_cell.angle_alpha   90.00
_cell.angle_beta   90.00
_cell.angle_gamma   90.00
#
_symmetry.space_group_name_H-M   'P 1'
#
loop_
_entity.id
_entity.type
_entity.pdbx_description
1 polymer ?
#
loop_
_entity_poly.entity_id
_entity_poly.type
_entity_poly.pdbx_seq_one_letter_code
_entity_poly.pdbx_strand_id
1 'polypeptide(L)'
;MARRFNAQWNLRNQWQADCATAHTTIGVRKRKPMHPMESERGPHVATPGARPPKKEPVEIVDVDIQLTMLKPRQLMNVSGSSIFRAARDLKIPVAHIMVVHDDMERDIGKMSFKSYGSAGGHNGIKSCIKSLGSQHFKRLRIGIGRPPFNSRASDLVAGYVLSKFKPSELEVLEEHVFDKAADEIIRIMTTPADPANR
;
A
#
# COMPACT_ATOMS: atom_id res chain seq x y z
N MET A 1 -9.09 20.66 -9.70
CA MET A 1 -8.07 20.43 -10.76
C MET A 1 -6.92 19.64 -10.14
N ALA A 2 -6.77 18.35 -10.48
CA ALA A 2 -5.78 17.47 -9.88
C ALA A 2 -4.37 17.88 -10.31
N ARG A 3 -3.53 18.29 -9.35
CA ARG A 3 -2.09 18.44 -9.54
C ARG A 3 -1.44 17.06 -9.35
N ARG A 4 -0.30 16.79 -10.01
CA ARG A 4 0.50 15.58 -9.79
C ARG A 4 0.86 15.41 -8.31
N PHE A 5 1.05 16.54 -7.64
CA PHE A 5 1.03 16.67 -6.20
C PHE A 5 -0.12 17.59 -5.74
N ASN A 6 -1.18 17.01 -5.16
CA ASN A 6 -2.37 17.76 -4.77
C ASN A 6 -2.21 18.50 -3.43
N ALA A 7 -1.57 19.68 -3.48
CA ALA A 7 -1.53 20.65 -2.39
C ALA A 7 -2.42 21.86 -2.72
N GLN A 8 -3.63 21.90 -2.17
CA GLN A 8 -4.39 23.13 -1.96
C GLN A 8 -3.96 23.72 -0.60
N TRP A 9 -3.56 24.99 -0.63
CA TRP A 9 -2.87 25.71 0.43
C TRP A 9 -3.86 26.62 1.15
N ASN A 10 -3.96 26.55 2.48
CA ASN A 10 -4.54 27.62 3.30
C ASN A 10 -3.70 27.82 4.56
N LEU A 11 -3.27 29.06 4.76
CA LEU A 11 -2.48 29.55 5.88
C LEU A 11 -3.34 29.59 7.16
N ARG A 12 -3.10 28.68 8.10
CA ARG A 12 -3.34 28.85 9.55
C ARG A 12 -2.74 27.63 10.27
N ASN A 13 -1.82 27.89 11.19
CA ASN A 13 -1.26 26.87 12.08
C ASN A 13 -2.37 26.24 12.92
N GLN A 14 -2.79 25.01 12.59
CA GLN A 14 -3.45 24.03 13.44
C GLN A 14 -3.70 22.75 12.64
N TRP A 15 -3.68 21.60 13.29
CA TRP A 15 -3.87 20.28 12.68
C TRP A 15 -5.10 20.22 11.77
N GLN A 16 -4.89 19.87 10.51
CA GLN A 16 -5.94 19.28 9.68
C GLN A 16 -5.24 18.16 8.90
N ALA A 17 -5.46 16.91 9.26
CA ALA A 17 -5.39 15.85 8.28
C ALA A 17 -6.85 15.52 8.02
N ASP A 18 -7.23 15.36 6.76
CA ASP A 18 -8.59 14.90 6.48
C ASP A 18 -8.55 13.39 6.76
N CYS A 19 -8.98 13.02 7.98
CA CYS A 19 -9.14 11.63 8.39
C CYS A 19 -10.58 11.24 8.09
N ALA A 20 -10.74 10.22 7.26
CA ALA A 20 -12.04 9.57 7.05
C ALA A 20 -11.91 8.12 7.48
N THR A 21 -12.86 7.65 8.29
CA THR A 21 -12.95 6.23 8.66
C THR A 21 -14.04 5.60 7.81
N ALA A 22 -13.71 4.50 7.15
CA ALA A 22 -14.66 3.68 6.43
C ALA A 22 -14.71 2.28 7.08
N HIS A 23 -15.92 1.77 7.24
CA HIS A 23 -16.16 0.39 7.67
C HIS A 23 -16.45 -0.44 6.43
N THR A 24 -15.80 -1.59 6.29
CA THR A 24 -16.08 -2.53 5.20
C THR A 24 -16.01 -3.96 5.71
N THR A 25 -16.97 -4.78 5.31
CA THR A 25 -16.98 -6.22 5.60
C THR A 25 -16.43 -6.95 4.39
N ILE A 26 -15.42 -7.78 4.58
CA ILE A 26 -14.79 -8.52 3.48
C ILE A 26 -14.68 -9.99 3.88
N GLY A 27 -15.25 -10.86 3.05
CA GLY A 27 -15.10 -12.31 3.15
C GLY A 27 -13.65 -12.71 2.88
N VAL A 28 -12.90 -13.09 3.91
CA VAL A 28 -11.52 -13.58 3.78
C VAL A 28 -11.53 -15.11 3.83
N ARG A 29 -10.91 -15.72 2.83
CA ARG A 29 -10.67 -17.17 2.79
C ARG A 29 -9.48 -17.50 3.68
N LYS A 30 -9.69 -18.12 4.85
CA LYS A 30 -8.60 -18.57 5.72
C LYS A 30 -8.39 -20.08 5.55
N ARG A 31 -7.13 -20.50 5.50
CA ARG A 31 -6.74 -21.92 5.60
C ARG A 31 -6.48 -22.22 7.06
N LYS A 32 -7.20 -23.17 7.64
CA LYS A 32 -6.94 -23.66 9.00
C LYS A 32 -6.18 -24.99 8.87
N PRO A 33 -4.96 -25.12 9.41
CA PRO A 33 -4.37 -26.44 9.58
C PRO A 33 -5.21 -27.21 10.59
N MET A 34 -5.78 -28.33 10.19
CA MET A 34 -6.47 -29.23 11.12
C MET A 34 -5.38 -29.89 11.99
N HIS A 35 -5.59 -29.96 13.31
CA HIS A 35 -4.67 -30.62 14.24
C HIS A 35 -4.29 -32.01 13.70
N PRO A 36 -3.01 -32.41 13.74
CA PRO A 36 -2.66 -33.77 13.38
C PRO A 36 -3.36 -34.70 14.36
N MET A 37 -4.31 -35.50 13.85
CA MET A 37 -4.76 -36.70 14.54
C MET A 37 -3.51 -37.57 14.68
N GLU A 38 -3.09 -37.84 15.92
CA GLU A 38 -2.08 -38.85 16.18
C GLU A 38 -2.57 -40.18 15.60
N SER A 39 -2.06 -40.54 14.43
CA SER A 39 -2.15 -41.90 13.92
C SER A 39 -0.74 -42.47 13.86
N GLU A 40 -0.60 -43.61 14.52
CA GLU A 40 0.64 -44.32 14.79
C GLU A 40 1.45 -44.55 13.50
N ARG A 41 2.72 -44.14 13.53
CA ARG A 41 3.66 -44.34 12.43
C ARG A 41 4.13 -45.80 12.41
N GLY A 42 3.46 -46.64 11.61
CA GLY A 42 4.09 -47.81 11.00
C GLY A 42 5.02 -47.39 9.84
N PRO A 43 6.05 -48.18 9.49
CA PRO A 43 6.99 -47.81 8.43
C PRO A 43 6.32 -47.82 7.06
N HIS A 44 6.11 -46.63 6.48
CA HIS A 44 5.55 -46.48 5.13
C HIS A 44 6.64 -46.58 4.05
N VAL A 45 6.52 -47.60 3.20
CA VAL A 45 7.20 -47.68 1.90
C VAL A 45 6.51 -46.71 0.93
N ALA A 46 7.26 -45.83 0.27
CA ALA A 46 6.71 -44.85 -0.67
C ALA A 46 6.33 -45.50 -2.01
N THR A 47 5.03 -45.52 -2.34
CA THR A 47 4.54 -46.00 -3.64
C THR A 47 4.60 -44.88 -4.70
N PRO A 48 5.13 -45.11 -5.92
CA PRO A 48 5.06 -44.13 -7.01
C PRO A 48 3.62 -44.01 -7.52
N GLY A 49 3.08 -42.79 -7.55
CA GLY A 49 1.71 -42.52 -8.03
C GLY A 49 0.79 -41.82 -7.03
N ALA A 50 1.33 -41.28 -5.92
CA ALA A 50 0.55 -40.51 -4.96
C ALA A 50 -0.17 -39.34 -5.64
N ARG A 51 -1.50 -39.39 -5.61
CA ARG A 51 -2.39 -38.30 -6.06
C ARG A 51 -2.01 -37.03 -5.29
N PRO A 52 -1.95 -35.84 -5.93
CA PRO A 52 -1.71 -34.61 -5.20
C PRO A 52 -2.71 -34.49 -4.04
N PRO A 53 -2.29 -34.02 -2.86
CA PRO A 53 -3.15 -33.97 -1.68
C PRO A 53 -4.45 -33.24 -2.02
N LYS A 54 -5.59 -33.82 -1.62
CA LYS A 54 -6.89 -33.16 -1.75
C LYS A 54 -6.76 -31.77 -1.13
N LYS A 55 -7.08 -30.72 -1.89
CA LYS A 55 -7.13 -29.34 -1.35
C LYS A 55 -8.02 -29.38 -0.11
N GLU A 56 -7.44 -29.10 1.04
CA GLU A 56 -8.18 -29.07 2.31
C GLU A 56 -9.35 -28.09 2.22
N PRO A 57 -10.48 -28.36 2.90
CA PRO A 57 -11.60 -27.45 2.96
C PRO A 57 -11.16 -26.06 3.42
N VAL A 58 -11.52 -25.03 2.65
CA VAL A 58 -11.22 -23.63 2.97
C VAL A 58 -12.47 -23.02 3.60
N GLU A 59 -12.38 -22.59 4.85
CA GLU A 59 -13.46 -21.86 5.51
C GLU A 59 -13.46 -20.41 5.01
N ILE A 60 -14.62 -19.94 4.55
CA ILE A 60 -14.84 -18.55 4.19
C ILE A 60 -15.36 -17.86 5.45
N VAL A 61 -14.56 -16.96 6.02
CA VAL A 61 -14.97 -16.17 7.17
C VAL A 61 -15.16 -14.73 6.74
N ASP A 62 -16.32 -14.16 7.07
CA ASP A 62 -16.53 -12.73 6.91
C ASP A 62 -15.78 -11.98 8.01
N VAL A 63 -14.88 -11.09 7.61
CA VAL A 63 -14.09 -10.28 8.54
C VAL A 63 -14.49 -8.83 8.34
N ASP A 64 -14.98 -8.21 9.40
CA ASP A 64 -15.15 -6.76 9.44
C ASP A 64 -13.78 -6.09 9.55
N ILE A 65 -13.46 -5.23 8.59
CA ILE A 65 -12.20 -4.50 8.55
C ILE A 65 -12.52 -3.02 8.58
N GLN A 66 -11.91 -2.34 9.54
CA GLN A 66 -11.96 -0.89 9.63
C GLN A 66 -10.76 -0.30 8.89
N LEU A 67 -11.02 0.52 7.88
CA LEU A 67 -10.01 1.25 7.14
C LEU A 67 -10.06 2.72 7.55
N THR A 68 -8.91 3.24 8.01
CA THR A 68 -8.75 4.67 8.26
C THR A 68 -7.93 5.28 7.14
N MET A 69 -8.54 6.18 6.39
CA MET A 69 -7.88 6.97 5.36
C MET A 69 -7.35 8.26 5.96
N LEU A 70 -6.08 8.56 5.67
CA LEU A 70 -5.39 9.75 6.13
C LEU A 70 -4.82 10.49 4.93
N LYS A 71 -5.26 11.74 4.73
CA LYS A 71 -4.60 12.68 3.83
C LYS A 71 -3.83 13.73 4.64
N PRO A 72 -2.50 13.64 4.75
CA PRO A 72 -1.70 14.66 5.43
C PRO A 72 -1.84 16.01 4.73
N ARG A 73 -2.04 17.11 5.47
CA ARG A 73 -2.02 18.48 4.91
C ARG A 73 -0.70 19.19 5.14
N GLN A 74 0.29 18.46 5.62
CA GLN A 74 1.67 18.94 5.78
C GLN A 74 2.46 18.82 4.47
N LEU A 75 3.59 19.52 4.40
CA LEU A 75 4.51 19.43 3.28
C LEU A 75 5.06 18.01 3.14
N MET A 76 5.38 17.64 1.90
CA MET A 76 5.85 16.30 1.55
C MET A 76 7.07 15.85 2.37
N ASN A 77 8.00 16.75 2.66
CA ASN A 77 9.21 16.45 3.44
C ASN A 77 8.95 16.21 4.94
N VAL A 78 7.78 16.57 5.46
CA VAL A 78 7.42 16.43 6.89
C VAL A 78 6.14 15.61 7.13
N SER A 79 5.53 15.07 6.07
CA SER A 79 4.27 14.30 6.12
C SER A 79 4.33 13.07 7.02
N GLY A 80 5.53 12.52 7.26
CA GLY A 80 5.74 11.40 8.18
C GLY A 80 5.29 11.70 9.61
N SER A 81 5.37 12.97 10.05
CA SER A 81 4.95 13.32 11.41
C SER A 81 3.44 13.18 11.62
N SER A 82 2.63 13.48 10.59
CA SER A 82 1.18 13.28 10.61
C SER A 82 0.82 11.80 10.67
N ILE A 83 1.51 10.97 9.89
CA ILE A 83 1.29 9.52 9.86
C ILE A 83 1.69 8.88 11.19
N PHE A 84 2.83 9.27 11.75
CA PHE A 84 3.29 8.76 13.05
C PHE A 84 2.29 9.09 14.17
N ARG A 85 1.81 10.34 14.23
CA ARG A 85 0.83 10.71 15.25
C ARG A 85 -0.47 9.92 15.08
N ALA A 86 -1.00 9.82 13.86
CA ALA A 86 -2.21 9.05 13.58
C ALA A 86 -2.05 7.58 13.98
N ALA A 87 -0.92 6.95 13.63
CA ALA A 87 -0.63 5.58 14.01
C ALA A 87 -0.57 5.39 15.53
N ARG A 88 0.04 6.33 16.26
CA ARG A 88 0.08 6.31 17.72
C ARG A 88 -1.31 6.48 18.34
N ASP A 89 -2.06 7.49 17.91
CA ASP A 89 -3.36 7.85 18.49
C ASP A 89 -4.41 6.75 18.20
N LEU A 90 -4.35 6.12 17.01
CA LEU A 90 -5.20 4.99 16.61
C LEU A 90 -4.65 3.62 17.03
N LYS A 91 -3.47 3.57 17.66
CA LYS A 91 -2.78 2.33 18.07
C LYS A 91 -2.57 1.34 16.91
N ILE A 92 -2.28 1.84 15.71
CA ILE A 92 -2.06 1.05 14.50
C ILE A 92 -0.58 0.66 14.42
N PRO A 93 -0.22 -0.64 14.33
CA PRO A 93 1.15 -1.06 14.15
C PRO A 93 1.67 -0.69 12.75
N VAL A 94 2.96 -0.42 12.61
CA VAL A 94 3.58 0.02 11.34
C VAL A 94 3.33 -0.97 10.19
N ALA A 95 3.29 -2.28 10.47
CA ALA A 95 3.00 -3.31 9.48
C ALA A 95 1.59 -3.22 8.86
N HIS A 96 0.67 -2.53 9.54
CA HIS A 96 -0.71 -2.29 9.08
C HIS A 96 -0.86 -0.92 8.41
N ILE A 97 0.23 -0.16 8.25
CA ILE A 97 0.22 1.10 7.52
C ILE A 97 0.50 0.82 6.05
N MET A 98 -0.34 1.35 5.17
CA MET A 98 -0.08 1.43 3.73
C MET A 98 0.04 2.90 3.32
N VAL A 99 1.08 3.23 2.56
CA VAL A 99 1.26 4.55 1.95
C VAL A 99 1.04 4.44 0.44
N VAL A 100 0.04 5.16 -0.07
CA VAL A 100 -0.19 5.32 -1.51
C VAL A 100 0.56 6.57 -1.97
N HIS A 101 1.44 6.45 -2.96
CA HIS A 101 2.25 7.57 -3.43
C HIS A 101 2.60 7.49 -4.92
N ASP A 102 2.98 8.62 -5.51
CA ASP A 102 3.47 8.69 -6.88
C ASP A 102 4.88 8.07 -7.02
N ASP A 103 5.14 7.46 -8.17
CA ASP A 103 6.41 6.83 -8.52
C ASP A 103 6.81 7.26 -9.93
N MET A 104 7.94 7.97 -10.03
CA MET A 104 8.47 8.43 -11.32
C MET A 104 9.20 7.34 -12.09
N GLU A 105 9.62 6.26 -11.45
CA GLU A 105 10.27 5.14 -12.16
C GLU A 105 9.26 4.30 -12.95
N ARG A 106 7.97 4.61 -12.83
CA ARG A 106 6.88 3.86 -13.42
C ARG A 106 6.09 4.74 -14.36
N ASP A 107 5.81 4.20 -15.53
CA ASP A 107 4.95 4.86 -16.52
C ASP A 107 3.55 5.08 -15.98
N ILE A 108 2.89 6.09 -16.52
CA ILE A 108 1.50 6.38 -16.18
C ILE A 108 0.59 5.17 -16.48
N GLY A 109 -0.39 4.94 -15.63
CA GLY A 109 -1.26 3.76 -15.71
C GLY A 109 -0.67 2.50 -15.07
N LYS A 110 0.60 2.50 -14.65
CA LYS A 110 1.22 1.36 -13.96
C LYS A 110 1.14 1.53 -12.45
N MET A 111 0.87 0.43 -11.76
CA MET A 111 0.91 0.36 -10.30
C MET A 111 1.87 -0.72 -9.83
N SER A 112 2.35 -0.61 -8.59
CA SER A 112 2.97 -1.75 -7.92
C SER A 112 2.88 -1.68 -6.42
N PHE A 113 2.87 -2.85 -5.82
CA PHE A 113 2.96 -3.03 -4.39
C PHE A 113 4.40 -3.24 -3.93
N LYS A 114 4.73 -2.75 -2.73
CA LYS A 114 5.91 -3.11 -1.95
C LYS A 114 5.54 -3.28 -0.47
N SER A 115 6.04 -4.33 0.17
CA SER A 115 5.90 -4.54 1.62
C SER A 115 6.97 -3.82 2.44
N TYR A 116 8.11 -3.48 1.84
CA TYR A 116 9.21 -2.74 2.45
C TYR A 116 10.10 -2.05 1.40
N GLY A 117 11.05 -1.23 1.87
CA GLY A 117 12.16 -0.73 1.06
C GLY A 117 12.58 0.71 1.36
N SER A 118 13.65 1.16 0.69
CA SER A 118 14.17 2.53 0.82
C SER A 118 13.23 3.58 0.23
N ALA A 119 13.54 4.86 0.44
CA ALA A 119 12.71 5.96 -0.05
C ALA A 119 12.73 6.15 -1.58
N GLY A 120 13.73 5.61 -2.29
CA GLY A 120 13.84 5.77 -3.74
C GLY A 120 13.86 7.24 -4.21
N GLY A 121 14.40 8.15 -3.38
CA GLY A 121 14.41 9.60 -3.67
C GLY A 121 13.10 10.34 -3.33
N HIS A 122 12.03 9.64 -2.95
CA HIS A 122 10.75 10.27 -2.64
C HIS A 122 10.75 10.91 -1.24
N ASN A 123 10.61 12.24 -1.18
CA ASN A 123 10.70 13.00 0.08
C ASN A 123 9.62 12.62 1.12
N GLY A 124 8.40 12.31 0.68
CA GLY A 124 7.32 11.80 1.53
C GLY A 124 7.68 10.51 2.22
N ILE A 125 8.05 9.49 1.44
CA ILE A 125 8.51 8.22 1.98
C ILE A 125 9.74 8.37 2.89
N LYS A 126 10.70 9.24 2.54
CA LYS A 126 11.84 9.56 3.42
C LYS A 126 11.36 10.10 4.77
N SER A 127 10.37 10.99 4.76
CA SER A 127 9.72 11.52 5.96
C SER A 127 9.02 10.41 6.77
N CYS A 128 8.24 9.55 6.12
CA CYS A 128 7.57 8.41 6.76
C CYS A 128 8.56 7.47 7.44
N ILE A 129 9.62 7.06 6.74
CA ILE A 129 10.66 6.17 7.30
C ILE A 129 11.29 6.82 8.53
N LYS A 130 11.63 8.11 8.46
CA LYS A 130 12.22 8.86 9.58
C LYS A 130 11.28 8.90 10.79
N SER A 131 10.01 9.21 10.58
CA SER A 131 9.04 9.37 11.67
C SER A 131 8.56 8.04 12.26
N LEU A 132 8.40 7.00 11.44
CA LEU A 132 7.97 5.67 11.90
C LEU A 132 9.13 4.83 12.44
N GLY A 133 10.39 5.24 12.20
CA GLY A 133 11.58 4.48 12.60
C GLY A 133 11.71 3.13 11.89
N SER A 134 11.01 2.92 10.78
CA SER A 134 10.94 1.64 10.09
C SER A 134 10.69 1.81 8.59
N GLN A 135 11.22 0.87 7.80
CA GLN A 135 10.96 0.75 6.37
C GLN A 135 9.90 -0.33 6.05
N HIS A 136 9.43 -1.06 7.07
CA HIS A 136 8.52 -2.20 6.96
C HIS A 136 7.05 -1.76 7.04
N PHE A 137 6.67 -0.85 6.15
CA PHE A 137 5.28 -0.48 5.91
C PHE A 137 4.96 -0.66 4.43
N LYS A 138 3.69 -1.02 4.17
CA LYS A 138 3.17 -1.32 2.84
C LYS A 138 3.15 -0.06 1.99
N ARG A 139 3.37 -0.20 0.68
CA ARG A 139 3.34 0.90 -0.28
C ARG A 139 2.64 0.48 -1.55
N LEU A 140 1.66 1.28 -1.97
CA LEU A 140 1.09 1.21 -3.30
C LEU A 140 1.65 2.38 -4.11
N ARG A 141 2.36 2.06 -5.17
CA ARG A 141 3.08 3.02 -6.01
C ARG A 141 2.30 3.24 -7.29
N ILE A 142 1.94 4.47 -7.57
CA ILE A 142 1.21 4.87 -8.77
C ILE A 142 2.19 5.57 -9.72
N GLY A 143 2.35 5.01 -10.91
CA GLY A 143 3.25 5.55 -11.91
C GLY A 143 2.79 6.90 -12.42
N ILE A 144 3.70 7.88 -12.40
CA ILE A 144 3.47 9.21 -12.99
C ILE A 144 4.41 9.49 -14.16
N GLY A 145 5.31 8.57 -14.47
CA GLY A 145 6.35 8.69 -15.50
C GLY A 145 7.51 9.60 -15.12
N ARG A 146 8.41 9.79 -16.07
CA ARG A 146 9.52 10.75 -15.99
C ARG A 146 9.30 11.95 -16.91
N PRO A 147 9.92 13.10 -16.62
CA PRO A 147 9.97 14.20 -17.57
C PRO A 147 10.62 13.75 -18.90
N PRO A 148 10.18 14.29 -20.06
CA PRO A 148 10.51 13.80 -21.41
C PRO A 148 12.00 13.79 -21.79
N PHE A 149 12.86 14.42 -20.99
CA PHE A 149 14.31 14.44 -21.21
C PHE A 149 15.10 13.49 -20.30
N ASN A 150 14.43 12.60 -19.55
CA ASN A 150 15.07 11.72 -18.55
C ASN A 150 16.08 12.45 -17.64
N SER A 151 15.86 13.76 -17.44
CA SER A 151 16.80 14.58 -16.70
C SER A 151 16.68 14.25 -15.23
N ARG A 152 17.80 13.85 -14.63
CA ARG A 152 17.92 13.61 -13.18
C ARG A 152 18.18 14.89 -12.39
N ALA A 153 18.23 16.04 -13.07
CA ALA A 153 18.40 17.32 -12.40
C ALA A 153 17.24 17.55 -11.42
N SER A 154 17.59 17.83 -10.16
CA SER A 154 16.64 17.97 -9.05
C SER A 154 15.52 18.97 -9.37
N ASP A 155 15.84 20.09 -10.02
CA ASP A 155 14.87 21.15 -10.30
C ASP A 155 13.83 20.74 -11.35
N LEU A 156 14.24 19.98 -12.36
CA LEU A 156 13.34 19.46 -13.38
C LEU A 156 12.43 18.38 -12.81
N VAL A 157 12.97 17.52 -11.95
CA VAL A 157 12.20 16.51 -11.24
C VAL A 157 11.17 17.17 -10.31
N ALA A 158 11.58 18.17 -9.53
CA ALA A 158 10.69 18.92 -8.66
C ALA A 158 9.60 19.66 -9.45
N GLY A 159 9.96 20.31 -10.57
CA GLY A 159 8.99 20.96 -11.46
C GLY A 159 7.98 19.97 -12.04
N TYR A 160 8.44 18.78 -12.45
CA TYR A 160 7.58 17.74 -13.01
C TYR A 160 6.55 17.23 -11.99
N VAL A 161 6.96 16.85 -10.78
CA VAL A 161 6.04 16.32 -9.75
C VAL A 161 5.06 17.38 -9.23
N LEU A 162 5.42 18.66 -9.33
CA LEU A 162 4.55 19.78 -8.94
C LEU A 162 3.60 20.23 -10.06
N SER A 163 3.83 19.79 -11.31
CA SER A 163 3.01 20.18 -12.45
C SER A 163 1.62 19.52 -12.44
N LYS A 164 0.71 20.01 -13.27
CA LYS A 164 -0.60 19.37 -13.47
C LYS A 164 -0.46 18.18 -14.41
N PHE A 165 -1.32 17.19 -14.24
CA PHE A 165 -1.48 16.17 -15.28
C PHE A 165 -2.10 16.80 -16.53
N LYS A 166 -1.68 16.31 -17.70
CA LYS A 166 -2.36 16.59 -18.97
C LYS A 166 -3.73 15.90 -18.99
N PRO A 167 -4.69 16.36 -19.80
CA PRO A 167 -6.00 15.70 -19.92
C PRO A 167 -5.89 14.21 -20.27
N SER A 168 -5.05 13.85 -21.24
CA SER A 168 -4.81 12.45 -21.63
C SER A 168 -4.15 11.61 -20.54
N GLU A 169 -3.43 12.24 -19.61
CA GLU A 169 -2.83 11.55 -18.47
C GLU A 169 -3.87 11.29 -17.38
N LEU A 170 -4.79 12.24 -17.16
CA LEU A 170 -5.90 12.06 -16.24
C LEU A 170 -6.85 10.96 -16.72
N GLU A 171 -7.16 10.92 -18.01
CA GLU A 171 -7.98 9.87 -18.63
C GLU A 171 -7.40 8.47 -18.36
N VAL A 172 -6.10 8.28 -18.56
CA VAL A 172 -5.42 7.00 -18.23
C VAL A 172 -5.51 6.65 -16.74
N LEU A 173 -5.41 7.65 -15.84
CA LEU A 173 -5.52 7.41 -14.40
C LEU A 173 -6.95 7.04 -13.99
N GLU A 174 -7.94 7.75 -14.53
CA GLU A 174 -9.36 7.52 -14.27
C GLU A 174 -9.80 6.16 -14.79
N GLU A 175 -9.45 5.80 -16.03
CA GLU A 175 -9.88 4.54 -16.65
C GLU A 175 -9.13 3.29 -16.15
N HIS A 176 -7.89 3.43 -15.70
CA HIS A 176 -7.04 2.26 -15.48
C HIS A 176 -6.43 2.15 -14.08
N VAL A 177 -6.44 3.23 -13.28
CA VAL A 177 -5.71 3.26 -12.01
C VAL A 177 -6.63 3.37 -10.81
N PHE A 178 -7.57 4.31 -10.76
CA PHE A 178 -8.26 4.63 -9.50
C PHE A 178 -9.07 3.46 -8.93
N ASP A 179 -9.95 2.84 -9.73
CA ASP A 179 -10.75 1.70 -9.26
C ASP A 179 -9.87 0.50 -8.91
N LYS A 180 -8.91 0.18 -9.78
CA LYS A 180 -7.96 -0.91 -9.54
C LYS A 180 -7.10 -0.67 -8.30
N ALA A 181 -6.74 0.57 -8.00
CA ALA A 181 -5.98 0.93 -6.81
C ALA A 181 -6.82 0.68 -5.54
N ALA A 182 -8.10 1.05 -5.56
CA ALA A 182 -9.02 0.79 -4.45
C ALA A 182 -9.15 -0.72 -4.19
N ASP A 183 -9.41 -1.50 -5.24
CA ASP A 183 -9.49 -2.97 -5.16
C ASP A 183 -8.21 -3.58 -4.61
N GLU A 184 -7.05 -3.09 -5.08
CA GLU A 184 -5.74 -3.59 -4.67
C GLU A 184 -5.42 -3.24 -3.20
N ILE A 185 -5.78 -2.04 -2.73
CA ILE A 185 -5.67 -1.65 -1.32
C ILE A 185 -6.49 -2.61 -0.46
N ILE A 186 -7.75 -2.82 -0.81
CA ILE A 186 -8.67 -3.74 -0.13
C ILE A 186 -8.03 -5.13 -0.09
N ARG A 187 -7.67 -5.69 -1.24
CA ARG A 187 -7.07 -7.02 -1.36
C ARG A 187 -5.82 -7.18 -0.50
N ILE A 188 -4.89 -6.23 -0.53
CA ILE A 188 -3.63 -6.33 0.21
C ILE A 188 -3.87 -6.19 1.72
N MET A 189 -4.80 -5.35 2.14
CA MET A 189 -5.10 -5.11 3.55
C MET A 189 -5.89 -6.25 4.19
N THR A 190 -6.59 -7.05 3.37
CA THR A 190 -7.38 -8.22 3.82
C THR A 190 -6.65 -9.54 3.71
N THR A 191 -5.64 -9.63 2.83
CA THR A 191 -4.88 -10.87 2.65
C THR A 191 -4.03 -11.14 3.89
N PRO A 192 -4.17 -12.31 4.55
CA PRO A 192 -3.27 -12.71 5.62
C PRO A 192 -1.83 -12.71 5.12
N ALA A 193 -0.89 -12.17 5.90
CA ALA A 193 0.52 -12.17 5.51
C ALA A 193 0.96 -13.60 5.15
N ASP A 194 1.47 -13.78 3.93
CA ASP A 194 1.98 -15.07 3.48
C ASP A 194 3.16 -15.48 4.37
N PRO A 195 3.09 -16.62 5.09
CA PRO A 195 4.20 -17.09 5.91
C PRO A 195 5.49 -17.34 5.12
N ALA A 196 5.44 -17.46 3.79
CA ALA A 196 6.62 -17.68 2.94
C ALA A 196 7.46 -16.42 2.66
N ASN A 197 7.06 -15.24 3.14
CA ASN A 197 7.72 -13.97 2.84
C ASN A 197 8.22 -13.23 4.11
N ARG A 198 8.54 -13.99 5.17
CA ARG A 198 9.18 -13.52 6.41
C ARG A 198 10.69 -13.67 6.37
#